data_AF-A0A3D1P2K9-F1
#
_entry.id   AF-A0A3D1P2K9-F1
#
_cell.length_a   1.000
_cell.length_b   1.000
_cell.length_c   1.000
_cell.angle_alpha   90.00
_cell.angle_beta   90.00
_cell.angle_gamma   90.00
#
_symmetry.space_group_name_H-M   'P 1'
#
loop_
_entity.id
_entity.type
_entity.pdbx_description
1 polymer ?
#
loop_
_entity_poly.entity_id
_entity_poly.type
_entity_poly.pdbx_seq_one_letter_code
_entity_poly.pdbx_strand_id
1 'polypeptide(L)' 'MKMFLTRFGMNSRMVICGDPKQVDIPGGPAMSGLNDAVARLDGVEGIAVTRFTVADVVRHPIVGRIVEAYEGNEG' A
#
# COMPACT_ATOMS: atom_id res chain seq x y z
N MET A 1 -0.97 -6.52 -11.44
CA MET A 1 0.31 -5.78 -11.50
C MET A 1 1.32 -6.26 -12.54
N LYS A 2 1.32 -7.54 -12.95
CA LYS A 2 2.28 -8.12 -13.92
C LYS A 2 2.62 -7.20 -15.12
N MET A 3 1.60 -6.70 -15.83
CA MET A 3 1.80 -5.84 -17.02
C MET A 3 2.61 -4.56 -16.75
N PHE A 4 2.54 -3.99 -15.54
CA PHE A 4 3.26 -2.77 -15.19
C PHE A 4 4.71 -3.08 -14.79
N LEU A 5 4.90 -4.05 -13.90
CA LEU A 5 6.22 -4.44 -13.39
C LEU A 5 7.16 -4.91 -14.49
N THR A 6 6.64 -5.62 -15.51
CA THR A 6 7.43 -6.09 -16.65
C THR A 6 7.83 -5.00 -17.63
N ARG A 7 7.48 -3.74 -17.38
CA ARG A 7 7.94 -2.58 -18.18
C ARG A 7 9.17 -1.90 -17.58
N PHE A 8 9.70 -2.42 -16.47
CA PHE A 8 10.93 -1.91 -15.87
C PHE A 8 12.11 -2.09 -16.83
N GLY A 9 12.78 -0.98 -17.16
CA GLY A 9 13.87 -0.93 -18.13
C GLY A 9 15.24 -0.74 -17.49
N MET A 10 16.29 -0.81 -18.32
CA MET A 10 17.66 -0.52 -17.90
C MET A 10 17.79 0.91 -17.33
N ASN A 11 18.68 1.10 -16.36
CA ASN A 11 18.96 2.39 -15.70
C ASN A 11 17.72 3.09 -15.12
N SER A 12 16.67 2.32 -14.79
CA SER A 12 15.44 2.86 -14.20
C SER A 12 15.39 2.59 -12.69
N ARG A 13 14.52 3.32 -11.98
CA ARG A 13 14.09 3.00 -10.61
C ARG A 13 12.56 3.04 -10.58
N MET A 14 11.94 2.15 -9.82
CA MET A 14 10.50 2.05 -9.71
C MET A 14 10.12 1.99 -8.24
N VAL A 15 9.15 2.80 -7.84
CA VAL A 15 8.54 2.78 -6.51
C VAL A 15 7.04 2.69 -6.72
N ILE A 16 6.41 1.71 -6.08
CA ILE A 16 4.96 1.53 -6.11
C ILE A 16 4.47 1.75 -4.67
N CYS A 17 3.57 2.71 -4.51
CA CYS A 17 2.93 3.02 -3.24
C CYS A 17 1.45 2.64 -3.31
N GLY A 18 0.90 2.17 -2.20
CA GLY A 18 -0.53 1.90 -2.08
C GLY A 18 -0.90 1.36 -0.70
N ASP A 19 -2.19 1.43 -0.36
CA ASP A 19 -2.75 0.84 0.84
C ASP A 19 -3.42 -0.50 0.48
N PRO A 20 -2.97 -1.64 1.05
CA PRO A 20 -3.56 -2.95 0.78
C PRO A 20 -5.04 -3.07 1.20
N LYS A 21 -5.55 -2.18 2.06
CA LYS A 21 -6.95 -2.14 2.50
C LYS A 21 -7.84 -1.32 1.56
N GLN A 22 -7.28 -0.44 0.74
CA GLN A 22 -8.05 0.36 -0.22
C GLN A 22 -8.31 -0.43 -1.50
N VAL A 23 -9.35 -1.27 -1.46
CA VAL A 23 -9.69 -2.18 -2.55
C VAL A 23 -11.15 -2.00 -2.96
N ASP A 24 -11.37 -1.14 -3.95
CA ASP A 24 -12.71 -0.77 -4.44
C ASP A 24 -13.18 -1.62 -5.64
N ILE A 25 -12.71 -2.86 -5.74
CA ILE A 25 -13.05 -3.79 -6.83
C ILE A 25 -13.95 -4.94 -6.34
N PRO A 26 -14.85 -5.46 -7.20
CA PRO A 26 -15.58 -6.70 -6.92
C PRO A 26 -14.59 -7.83 -6.57
N GLY A 27 -14.86 -8.55 -5.49
CA GLY A 27 -13.95 -9.60 -4.97
C GLY A 27 -12.97 -9.14 -3.90
N GLY A 28 -12.91 -7.83 -3.60
CA GLY A 28 -12.24 -7.28 -2.43
C GLY A 28 -10.75 -7.63 -2.35
N PRO A 29 -10.18 -7.78 -1.14
CA PRO A 29 -8.74 -7.96 -0.93
C PRO A 29 -8.11 -9.12 -1.68
N ALA A 30 -8.87 -10.20 -1.96
CA ALA A 30 -8.40 -11.37 -2.68
C ALA A 30 -8.10 -11.09 -4.16
N MET A 31 -8.71 -10.05 -4.74
CA MET A 31 -8.47 -9.62 -6.12
C MET A 31 -7.51 -8.42 -6.22
N SER A 32 -6.96 -7.94 -5.10
CA SER A 32 -6.04 -6.82 -5.08
C SER A 32 -4.75 -7.14 -5.83
N GLY A 33 -4.50 -6.41 -6.92
CA GLY A 33 -3.26 -6.54 -7.69
C GLY A 33 -2.01 -6.11 -6.92
N LEU A 34 -2.15 -5.28 -5.88
CA LEU A 34 -1.06 -4.89 -4.99
C LEU A 34 -0.73 -6.03 -4.01
N ASN A 35 -1.74 -6.63 -3.38
CA ASN A 35 -1.55 -7.76 -2.46
C ASN A 35 -0.92 -8.95 -3.18
N ASP A 36 -1.42 -9.29 -4.39
CA ASP A 36 -0.86 -10.35 -5.22
C ASP A 36 0.62 -10.07 -5.60
N ALA A 37 0.95 -8.82 -5.97
CA ALA A 37 2.33 -8.46 -6.30
C ALA A 37 3.26 -8.58 -5.09
N VAL A 38 2.87 -8.03 -3.94
CA VAL A 38 3.69 -8.07 -2.72
C VAL A 38 3.95 -9.51 -2.29
N ALA A 39 2.94 -10.38 -2.34
CA ALA A 39 3.10 -11.79 -1.99
C ALA A 39 3.98 -12.56 -2.98
N ARG A 40 3.84 -12.31 -4.29
CA ARG A 40 4.63 -13.02 -5.33
C ARG A 40 6.07 -12.56 -5.44
N LEU A 41 6.34 -11.30 -5.11
CA LEU A 41 7.68 -10.70 -5.21
C LEU A 41 8.47 -10.80 -3.91
N ASP A 42 7.90 -11.41 -2.87
CA ASP A 42 8.60 -11.65 -1.62
C ASP A 42 9.83 -12.54 -1.85
N GLY A 43 10.99 -12.07 -1.38
CA GLY A 43 12.27 -12.75 -1.57
C GLY A 43 12.90 -12.64 -2.98
N VAL A 44 12.30 -11.89 -3.92
CA VAL A 44 12.92 -11.67 -5.24
C VAL A 44 14.10 -10.70 -5.10
N GLU A 45 15.29 -11.13 -5.55
CA GLU A 45 16.51 -10.32 -5.51
C GLU A 45 16.32 -8.99 -6.27
N GLY A 46 16.76 -7.89 -5.66
CA GLY A 46 16.63 -6.55 -6.23
C GLY A 46 15.28 -5.87 -6.02
N ILE A 47 14.33 -6.52 -5.34
CA ILE A 47 13.04 -5.93 -4.96
C ILE A 47 12.95 -5.86 -3.44
N ALA A 48 12.55 -4.72 -2.90
CA ALA A 48 12.31 -4.53 -1.48
C ALA A 48 10.85 -4.11 -1.24
N VAL A 49 10.24 -4.68 -0.20
CA VAL A 49 8.90 -4.31 0.25
C VAL A 49 9.02 -3.63 1.62
N THR A 50 8.65 -2.35 1.68
CA THR A 50 8.58 -1.60 2.95
C THR A 50 7.13 -1.45 3.35
N ARG A 51 6.78 -1.91 4.57
CA ARG A 51 5.42 -1.78 5.12
C ARG A 51 5.42 -0.68 6.16
N PHE A 52 4.63 0.37 5.92
CA PHE A 52 4.40 1.42 6.88
C PHE A 52 3.28 1.02 7.85
N THR A 53 3.38 1.54 9.06
CA THR A 53 2.42 1.36 10.15
C THR A 53 1.79 2.71 10.49
N VAL A 54 0.81 2.70 11.40
CA VAL A 54 0.24 3.93 11.95
C VAL A 54 1.28 4.82 12.64
N ALA A 55 2.39 4.24 13.14
CA ALA A 55 3.46 5.01 13.77
C ALA A 55 4.27 5.85 12.77
N ASP A 56 4.25 5.49 11.48
CA ASP A 56 4.95 6.20 10.42
C ASP A 56 4.13 7.36 9.84
N VAL A 57 2.90 7.54 10.32
CA VAL A 57 1.93 8.48 9.76
C VAL A 57 2.06 9.83 10.45
N VAL A 58 2.72 10.78 9.79
CA VAL A 58 2.79 12.18 10.24
C VAL A 58 1.60 12.96 9.67
N ARG A 59 0.69 13.39 10.55
CA ARG A 59 -0.48 14.21 10.17
C ARG A 59 -0.45 15.55 10.87
N HIS A 60 -1.02 16.55 10.20
CA HIS A 60 -1.29 17.84 10.85
C HIS A 60 -2.25 17.63 12.04
N PRO A 61 -2.07 18.30 13.19
CA PRO A 61 -2.91 18.10 14.38
C PRO A 61 -4.43 18.30 14.13
N ILE A 62 -4.81 19.15 13.16
CA ILE A 62 -6.22 19.28 12.74
C ILE A 62 -6.75 17.98 12.13
N VAL A 63 -5.96 17.31 11.29
CA VAL A 63 -6.38 16.05 10.65
C VAL A 63 -6.58 14.96 11.68
N GLY A 64 -5.70 14.87 12.69
CA GLY A 64 -5.89 13.95 13.83
C GLY A 64 -7.22 14.17 14.53
N ARG A 65 -7.52 15.42 14.90
CA ARG A 65 -8.81 15.80 15.52
C ARG A 65 -10.02 15.50 14.64
N ILE A 66 -9.91 15.67 13.32
CA ILE A 66 -10.98 15.30 12.38
C ILE A 66 -11.19 13.79 12.42
N VAL A 67 -10.13 13.00 12.32
CA VAL A 67 -10.22 11.52 12.33
C VAL A 67 -10.83 11.02 13.64
N GLU A 68 -10.37 11.52 14.79
CA GLU A 68 -10.92 11.19 16.12
C GLU A 68 -12.42 11.51 16.21
N ALA A 69 -12.85 12.65 15.65
CA ALA A 69 -14.26 13.04 15.62
C ALA A 69 -15.12 12.13 14.73
N TYR A 70 -14.54 11.54 13.67
CA TYR A 70 -15.22 10.60 12.78
C TYR A 70 -15.21 9.15 13.29
N GLU A 71 -14.13 8.73 13.96
CA GLU A 71 -13.98 7.35 14.46
C GLU A 71 -14.79 7.12 15.76
N GLY A 72 -15.11 8.17 16.52
CA GLY A 72 -15.98 8.06 17.70
C GLY A 72 -15.35 7.25 18.85
N ASN A 73 -15.96 7.32 20.03
CA ASN A 73 -15.48 6.71 21.29
C ASN A 73 -15.53 5.16 21.33
N GLU A 74 -15.41 4.47 20.21
CA GLU A 74 -15.40 3.01 20.13
C GLU A 74 -13.99 2.49 19.82
N GLY A 75 -13.18 2.43 20.89
CA GLY A 75 -12.07 1.49 21.02
C GLY A 75 -12.48 0.26 21.81
#